data_AF-A0A0H5QVT1-F1
#
_entry.id   AF-A0A0H5QVT1-F1
#
_cell.length_a   1.000
_cell.length_b   1.000
_cell.length_c   1.000
_cell.angle_alpha   90.00
_cell.angle_beta   90.00
_cell.angle_gamma   90.00
#
_symmetry.space_group_name_H-M   'P 1'
#
loop_
_entity.id
_entity.type
_entity.pdbx_description
1 polymer ?
#
loop_
_entity_poly.entity_id
_entity_poly.type
_entity_poly.pdbx_seq_one_letter_code
_entity_poly.pdbx_strand_id
1 'polypeptide(L)'
;VGNWQFVQVDSKGTGRVFYTAKDKKMAEIADYGFILWDGKSIGSLNNIAELLQLNKPSLVYHSQTKEFFKIKSSADLENILSNIEDDVLASILEKGNTFLKSYVTKQPSLIQE
;
A
#
# COMPACT_ATOMS: atom_id res chain seq x y z
N VAL A 1 25.76 16.07 -10.16
CA VAL A 1 25.35 16.00 -8.74
C VAL A 1 24.52 14.74 -8.54
N GLY A 2 24.72 14.02 -7.42
CA GLY A 2 23.87 12.91 -7.01
C GLY A 2 24.28 11.56 -7.60
N ASN A 3 25.40 11.00 -7.16
CA ASN A 3 25.89 9.67 -7.56
C ASN A 3 25.04 8.54 -6.96
N TRP A 4 23.72 8.64 -7.10
CA TRP A 4 22.73 7.74 -6.54
C TRP A 4 22.86 6.37 -7.19
N GLN A 5 22.77 5.32 -6.37
CA GLN A 5 22.74 3.96 -6.88
C GLN A 5 21.49 3.77 -7.72
N PHE A 6 21.67 3.28 -8.94
CA PHE A 6 20.59 2.92 -9.84
C PHE A 6 20.38 1.41 -9.78
N VAL A 7 19.11 1.00 -9.75
CA VAL A 7 18.70 -0.40 -9.84
C VAL A 7 17.78 -0.54 -11.05
N GLN A 8 18.19 -1.35 -12.02
CA GLN A 8 17.30 -1.72 -13.12
C GLN A 8 16.32 -2.79 -12.65
N VAL A 9 15.03 -2.58 -12.92
CA VAL A 9 13.99 -3.54 -12.59
C VAL A 9 13.36 -4.01 -13.88
N ASP A 10 13.63 -5.26 -14.24
CA ASP A 10 13.03 -5.87 -15.42
C ASP A 10 11.59 -6.30 -15.12
N SER A 11 10.65 -5.93 -15.98
CA SER A 11 9.28 -6.42 -15.96
C SER A 11 8.96 -7.15 -17.26
N LYS A 12 8.43 -8.36 -17.14
CA LYS A 12 7.95 -9.16 -18.28
C LYS A 12 6.50 -8.82 -18.68
N GLY A 13 5.81 -7.96 -17.93
CA GLY A 13 4.42 -7.60 -18.16
C GLY A 13 4.24 -6.15 -18.63
N THR A 14 3.10 -5.88 -19.26
CA THR A 14 2.65 -4.53 -19.64
C THR A 14 1.61 -3.99 -18.64
N GLY A 15 1.32 -2.69 -18.70
CA GLY A 15 0.31 -2.06 -17.86
C GLY A 15 0.64 -2.15 -16.37
N ARG A 16 -0.31 -2.63 -15.55
CA ARG A 16 -0.16 -2.66 -14.09
C ARG A 16 1.01 -3.49 -13.59
N VAL A 17 1.23 -4.67 -14.19
CA VAL A 17 2.31 -5.59 -13.82
C VAL A 17 3.68 -4.91 -13.95
N PHE A 18 3.82 -4.04 -14.95
CA PHE A 18 5.03 -3.24 -15.16
C PHE A 18 5.32 -2.30 -13.99
N TYR A 19 4.34 -1.51 -13.58
CA TYR A 19 4.53 -0.55 -12.49
C TYR A 19 4.73 -1.25 -11.14
N THR A 20 3.98 -2.32 -10.87
CA THR A 20 4.08 -3.06 -9.61
C THR A 20 5.43 -3.76 -9.43
N ALA A 21 6.13 -4.14 -10.50
CA ALA A 21 7.46 -4.73 -10.41
C ALA A 21 8.47 -3.76 -9.77
N LYS A 22 8.45 -2.50 -10.20
CA LYS A 22 9.30 -1.44 -9.65
C LYS A 22 8.95 -1.17 -8.18
N ASP A 23 7.67 -1.08 -7.86
CA ASP A 23 7.21 -0.75 -6.51
C ASP A 23 7.59 -1.87 -5.50
N LYS A 24 7.48 -3.14 -5.91
CA LYS A 24 7.98 -4.27 -5.12
C LYS A 24 9.49 -4.18 -4.88
N LYS A 25 10.27 -3.93 -5.94
CA LYS A 25 11.71 -3.81 -5.79
C LYS A 25 12.09 -2.63 -4.90
N MET A 26 11.35 -1.53 -5.00
CA MET A 26 11.50 -0.36 -4.14
C MET A 26 11.24 -0.69 -2.66
N ALA A 27 10.17 -1.44 -2.37
CA ALA A 27 9.88 -1.91 -1.01
C ALA A 27 10.97 -2.87 -0.48
N GLU A 28 11.52 -3.75 -1.33
CA GLU A 28 12.62 -4.66 -0.97
C GLU A 28 13.91 -3.92 -0.57
N ILE A 29 14.25 -2.81 -1.25
CA ILE A 29 15.49 -2.06 -0.96
C ILE A 29 15.32 -0.99 0.11
N ALA A 30 14.09 -0.50 0.34
CA ALA A 30 13.84 0.55 1.32
C ALA A 30 13.97 0.05 2.76
N ASP A 31 14.46 0.87 3.68
CA ASP A 31 14.39 0.56 5.12
C ASP A 31 13.09 1.09 5.76
N TYR A 32 12.51 2.12 5.15
CA TYR A 32 11.34 2.84 5.63
C TYR A 32 10.54 3.39 4.44
N GLY A 33 9.21 3.37 4.52
CA GLY A 33 8.35 4.00 3.51
C GLY A 33 7.76 5.33 3.98
N PHE A 34 7.74 6.34 3.10
CA PHE A 34 6.89 7.52 3.29
C PHE A 34 5.87 7.58 2.15
N ILE A 35 4.59 7.54 2.48
CA ILE A 35 3.49 7.44 1.53
C ILE A 35 2.55 8.63 1.73
N LEU A 36 2.25 9.35 0.65
CA LEU A 36 1.19 10.33 0.62
C LEU A 36 -0.06 9.65 0.07
N TRP A 37 -1.13 9.62 0.85
CA TRP A 37 -2.35 8.94 0.48
C TRP A 37 -3.54 9.89 0.53
N ASP A 38 -4.39 9.81 -0.48
CA ASP A 38 -5.54 10.67 -0.70
C ASP A 38 -6.87 10.06 -0.24
N GLY A 39 -6.83 8.92 0.45
CA GLY A 39 -8.02 8.17 0.86
C GLY A 39 -8.55 7.20 -0.20
N LYS A 40 -8.11 7.30 -1.47
CA LYS A 40 -8.70 6.56 -2.60
C LYS A 40 -7.67 5.74 -3.40
N SER A 41 -6.41 6.15 -3.40
CA SER A 41 -5.35 5.57 -4.21
C SER A 41 -5.00 4.14 -3.77
N ILE A 42 -5.48 3.17 -4.54
CA ILE A 42 -5.17 1.74 -4.35
C ILE A 42 -3.68 1.45 -4.55
N GLY A 43 -3.00 2.23 -5.40
CA GLY A 43 -1.54 2.13 -5.55
C GLY A 43 -0.81 2.42 -4.23
N SER A 44 -1.24 3.44 -3.50
CA SER A 44 -0.66 3.81 -2.21
C SER A 44 -0.90 2.75 -1.15
N LEU A 45 -2.12 2.20 -1.08
CA LEU A 45 -2.44 1.08 -0.18
C LEU A 45 -1.59 -0.15 -0.51
N ASN A 46 -1.39 -0.47 -1.79
CA ASN A 46 -0.51 -1.56 -2.20
C ASN A 46 0.93 -1.33 -1.73
N ASN A 47 1.46 -0.11 -1.86
CA ASN A 47 2.82 0.20 -1.41
C ASN A 47 2.96 0.02 0.12
N ILE A 48 1.96 0.45 0.89
CA ILE A 48 1.90 0.22 2.34
C ILE A 48 1.91 -1.29 2.64
N ALA A 49 1.10 -2.07 1.91
CA ALA A 49 1.02 -3.52 2.09
C ALA A 49 2.28 -4.28 1.68
N GLU A 50 2.97 -3.88 0.61
CA GLU A 50 4.26 -4.48 0.22
C GLU A 50 5.32 -4.27 1.32
N LEU A 51 5.41 -3.05 1.87
CA LEU A 51 6.32 -2.76 2.99
C LEU A 51 5.94 -3.56 4.24
N LEU A 52 4.65 -3.62 4.59
CA LEU A 52 4.18 -4.35 5.75
C LEU A 52 4.46 -5.85 5.66
N GLN A 53 4.26 -6.47 4.48
CA GLN A 53 4.61 -7.87 4.24
C GLN A 53 6.11 -8.16 4.44
N LEU A 54 6.96 -7.18 4.16
CA LEU A 54 8.40 -7.25 4.38
C LEU A 54 8.81 -6.85 5.81
N ASN A 55 7.84 -6.64 6.71
CA ASN A 55 8.04 -6.14 8.07
C ASN A 55 8.76 -4.80 8.14
N LYS A 56 8.52 -3.93 7.14
CA LYS A 56 9.15 -2.62 7.04
C LYS A 56 8.17 -1.52 7.46
N PRO A 57 8.57 -0.65 8.39
CA PRO A 57 7.70 0.42 8.85
C PRO A 57 7.47 1.47 7.77
N SER A 58 6.31 2.12 7.82
CA SER A 58 6.03 3.28 6.98
C SER A 58 5.29 4.39 7.72
N LEU A 59 5.45 5.62 7.23
CA LEU A 59 4.67 6.79 7.63
C LEU A 59 3.73 7.12 6.48
N VAL A 60 2.43 7.17 6.76
CA VAL A 60 1.40 7.51 5.79
C VAL A 60 0.84 8.86 6.14
N TYR A 61 0.95 9.83 5.24
CA TYR A 61 0.24 11.09 5.36
C TYR A 61 -1.10 10.98 4.64
N HIS A 62 -2.20 11.09 5.38
CA HIS A 62 -3.54 11.10 4.81
C HIS A 62 -3.93 12.55 4.48
N SER A 63 -4.06 12.88 3.20
CA SER A 63 -4.27 14.26 2.77
C SER A 63 -5.65 14.82 3.13
N GLN A 64 -6.67 13.96 3.24
CA GLN A 64 -8.03 14.39 3.59
C GLN A 64 -8.13 14.82 5.05
N THR A 65 -7.60 14.02 5.99
CA THR A 65 -7.60 14.36 7.42
C THR A 65 -6.39 15.20 7.85
N LYS A 66 -5.36 15.29 6.99
CA LYS A 66 -4.06 15.94 7.25
C LYS A 66 -3.29 15.32 8.41
N GLU A 67 -3.45 14.01 8.59
CA GLU A 67 -2.86 13.26 9.70
C GLU A 67 -1.75 12.32 9.23
N PHE A 68 -0.92 11.91 10.17
CA PHE A 68 0.14 10.94 9.94
C PHE A 68 -0.15 9.64 10.69
N PHE A 69 -0.14 8.53 9.96
CA PHE A 69 -0.30 7.18 10.49
C PHE A 69 1.03 6.44 10.40
N LYS A 70 1.49 5.89 11.52
CA LYS A 70 2.68 5.02 11.55
C LYS A 70 2.22 3.58 11.39
N ILE A 71 2.67 2.92 10.34
CA ILE A 71 2.28 1.55 10.02
C ILE A 71 3.47 0.64 10.27
N LYS A 72 3.35 -0.25 11.25
CA LYS A 72 4.36 -1.27 11.58
C LYS A 72 3.77 -2.67 11.69
N SER A 73 2.45 -2.76 11.86
CA SER A 73 1.71 -3.99 12.05
C SER A 73 0.42 -3.98 11.24
N SER A 74 -0.21 -5.14 11.12
CA SER A 74 -1.54 -5.27 10.53
C SER A 74 -2.60 -4.45 11.27
N ALA A 75 -2.51 -4.35 12.60
CA ALA A 75 -3.44 -3.55 13.39
C ALA A 75 -3.37 -2.06 13.02
N ASP A 76 -2.18 -1.56 12.69
CA ASP A 76 -2.04 -0.17 12.23
C ASP A 76 -2.67 0.03 10.85
N LEU A 77 -2.59 -0.98 9.97
CA LEU A 77 -3.23 -0.95 8.66
C LEU A 77 -4.77 -0.96 8.79
N GLU A 78 -5.31 -1.70 9.76
CA GLU A 78 -6.76 -1.68 10.05
C GLU A 78 -7.24 -0.27 10.37
N ASN A 79 -6.51 0.50 11.18
CA ASN A 79 -6.87 1.89 11.50
C ASN A 79 -7.01 2.79 10.26
N ILE A 80 -6.18 2.55 9.23
CA ILE A 80 -6.30 3.26 7.95
C ILE A 80 -7.57 2.80 7.21
N LEU A 81 -7.87 1.51 7.25
CA LEU A 81 -8.98 0.91 6.51
C LEU A 81 -10.34 1.08 7.20
N SER A 82 -10.39 1.36 8.51
CA SER A 82 -11.66 1.44 9.27
C SER A 82 -12.62 2.54 8.81
N ASN A 83 -12.14 3.57 8.12
CA ASN A 83 -12.94 4.73 7.72
C ASN A 83 -12.91 4.99 6.20
N ILE A 84 -12.63 3.96 5.40
CA ILE A 84 -12.61 4.11 3.94
C ILE A 84 -14.02 3.96 3.36
N GLU A 85 -14.27 4.67 2.27
CA GLU A 85 -15.52 4.60 1.52
C GLU A 85 -15.69 3.23 0.83
N ASP A 86 -16.94 2.79 0.63
CA ASP A 86 -17.26 1.49 0.04
C ASP A 86 -16.71 1.31 -1.39
N ASP A 87 -16.62 2.40 -2.16
CA ASP A 87 -16.02 2.39 -3.50
C ASP A 87 -14.52 2.06 -3.44
N VAL A 88 -13.83 2.49 -2.39
CA VAL A 88 -12.43 2.16 -2.13
C VAL A 88 -12.31 0.70 -1.71
N LEU A 89 -13.20 0.18 -0.85
CA LEU A 89 -13.25 -1.25 -0.50
C LEU A 89 -13.44 -2.13 -1.72
N ALA A 90 -14.43 -1.81 -2.56
CA ALA A 90 -14.67 -2.52 -3.83
C ALA A 90 -13.42 -2.46 -4.73
N SER A 91 -12.77 -1.30 -4.79
CA SER A 91 -11.53 -1.12 -5.53
C SER A 91 -10.37 -1.94 -4.94
N ILE A 92 -10.28 -2.13 -3.62
CA ILE A 92 -9.28 -3.04 -3.02
C ILE A 92 -9.55 -4.49 -3.43
N LEU A 93 -10.81 -4.93 -3.45
CA LEU A 93 -11.15 -6.30 -3.85
C LEU A 93 -10.86 -6.56 -5.34
N GLU A 94 -11.09 -5.58 -6.21
CA GLU A 94 -10.78 -5.67 -7.63
C GLU A 94 -9.27 -5.59 -7.89
N LYS A 95 -8.63 -4.57 -7.31
CA LYS A 95 -7.32 -4.07 -7.70
C LYS A 95 -6.23 -4.31 -6.65
N GLY A 96 -6.50 -4.63 -5.40
CA GLY A 96 -5.48 -4.85 -4.38
C GLY A 96 -4.49 -5.98 -4.71
N ASN A 97 -3.32 -6.01 -4.06
CA ASN A 97 -2.45 -7.18 -4.09
C ASN A 97 -3.08 -8.32 -3.24
N THR A 98 -2.52 -9.52 -3.35
CA THR A 98 -3.06 -10.71 -2.66
C THR A 98 -3.19 -10.51 -1.15
N PHE A 99 -2.21 -9.84 -0.54
CA PHE A 99 -2.22 -9.54 0.88
C PHE A 99 -3.40 -8.64 1.27
N LEU A 100 -3.56 -7.47 0.63
CA LEU A 100 -4.65 -6.55 0.93
C LEU A 100 -6.02 -7.18 0.72
N LYS A 101 -6.20 -7.92 -0.39
CA LYS A 101 -7.44 -8.64 -0.65
C LYS A 101 -7.75 -9.61 0.49
N SER A 102 -6.77 -10.44 0.85
CA SER A 102 -6.93 -11.40 1.95
C SER A 102 -7.16 -10.74 3.31
N TYR A 103 -6.61 -9.55 3.52
CA TYR A 103 -6.75 -8.80 4.76
C TYR A 103 -8.19 -8.30 4.93
N VAL A 104 -8.72 -7.60 3.92
CA VAL A 104 -10.09 -7.08 3.94
C VAL A 104 -11.11 -8.22 4.01
N THR A 105 -10.94 -9.31 3.25
CA THR A 105 -11.86 -10.45 3.29
C THR A 105 -11.91 -11.16 4.64
N LYS A 106 -10.82 -11.13 5.42
CA LYS A 106 -10.76 -11.75 6.75
C LYS A 106 -11.32 -10.86 7.87
N GLN A 107 -11.59 -9.58 7.59
CA GLN A 107 -12.14 -8.64 8.54
C GLN A 107 -13.58 -8.28 8.16
N PRO A 108 -14.57 -9.08 8.58
CA PRO A 108 -15.98 -8.84 8.25
C PRO A 108 -16.51 -7.51 8.81
N SER A 109 -15.85 -6.90 9.80
CA SER A 109 -16.16 -5.54 10.28
C SER A 109 -15.94 -4.44 9.25
N LEU A 110 -15.09 -4.68 8.23
CA LEU A 110 -14.78 -3.75 7.14
C LEU A 110 -15.64 -3.98 5.89
N ILE A 111 -16.49 -5.01 5.89
CA ILE A 111 -17.41 -5.34 4.81
C ILE A 111 -18.81 -5.16 5.39
N GLN A 112 -19.28 -3.92 5.51
CA GLN A 112 -20.68 -3.68 5.89
C GLN A 112 -21.59 -4.00 4.69
N GLU A 113 -22.72 -4.64 4.98
CA GLU A 113 -23.76 -5.10 4.03
C GLU A 113 -24.42 -3.96 3.25
#